data_AF-A0A972UU00-F1
#
_entry.id   AF-A0A972UU00-F1
#
_cell.length_a   1.000
_cell.length_b   1.000
_cell.length_c   1.000
_cell.angle_alpha   90.00
_cell.angle_beta   90.00
_cell.angle_gamma   90.00
#
_symmetry.space_group_name_H-M   'P 1'
#
loop_
_entity.id
_entity.type
_entity.pdbx_description
1 polymer ?
#
loop_
_entity_poly.entity_id
_entity_poly.type
_entity_poly.pdbx_seq_one_letter_code
_entity_poly.pdbx_strand_id
1 'polypeptide(L)'
;MSRISILYILTLLLVAMSCSDSANDSDKPVAKVGDKYLYLSEVYDFVPNKIGVSDSTLMAEDYIKKWIQKELLIKKAEENLSHEQKDVSKEL
;
A
#
# COMPACT_ATOMS: atom_id res chain seq x y z
N MET A 1 29.25 41.30 22.23
CA MET A 1 28.79 41.09 20.84
C MET A 1 28.92 39.62 20.43
N SER A 2 30.09 38.96 20.49
CA SER A 2 30.23 37.53 20.07
C SER A 2 29.38 36.51 20.82
N ARG A 3 29.12 36.68 22.13
CA ARG A 3 28.31 35.72 22.92
C ARG A 3 26.84 35.70 22.51
N ILE A 4 26.32 36.87 22.11
CA ILE A 4 24.94 37.03 21.63
C ILE A 4 24.79 36.47 20.21
N SER A 5 25.79 36.69 19.33
CA SER A 5 25.84 36.07 18.01
C SER A 5 25.91 34.54 18.09
N ILE A 6 26.68 33.97 19.04
CA ILE A 6 26.73 32.52 19.27
C ILE A 6 25.35 31.99 19.70
N LEU A 7 24.64 32.73 20.55
CA LEU A 7 23.28 32.37 20.97
C LEU A 7 22.33 32.33 19.77
N TYR A 8 22.36 33.36 18.90
CA TYR A 8 21.54 33.38 17.69
C TYR A 8 21.88 32.24 16.71
N ILE A 9 23.16 31.92 16.53
CA ILE A 9 23.60 30.80 15.68
C ILE A 9 23.12 29.46 16.25
N LEU A 10 23.20 29.27 17.56
CA LEU A 10 22.72 28.05 18.23
C LEU A 10 21.20 27.91 18.06
N THR A 11 20.47 29.01 18.23
CA THR A 11 19.01 29.02 18.07
C THR A 11 18.59 28.73 16.63
N LEU A 12 19.32 29.26 15.64
CA LEU A 12 19.09 29.00 14.22
C LEU A 12 19.37 27.53 13.85
N LEU A 13 20.42 26.93 14.45
CA LEU A 13 20.78 25.52 14.23
C LEU A 13 19.72 24.57 14.81
N LEU A 14 19.13 24.91 15.97
CA LEU A 14 18.04 24.15 16.60
C LEU A 14 16.77 24.12 15.75
N VAL A 15 16.45 25.21 15.05
CA VAL A 15 15.26 25.28 14.18
C VAL A 15 15.46 24.48 12.88
N ALA A 16 16.70 24.34 12.40
CA ALA A 16 17.01 23.60 11.17
C ALA A 16 16.86 22.08 11.28
N MET A 17 16.80 21.51 12.49
CA MET A 17 16.64 20.06 12.71
C MET A 17 15.18 19.58 12.68
N SER A 18 14.20 20.47 12.58
CA SER A 18 12.77 20.10 12.62
C SER A 18 12.16 19.74 11.26
N CYS A 19 12.97 19.63 10.20
CA CYS A 19 12.48 19.20 8.89
C CYS A 19 12.58 17.68 8.77
N SER A 20 11.60 16.97 9.32
CA SER A 20 11.32 15.59 8.97
C SER A 20 10.04 15.57 8.14
N ASP A 21 10.18 15.43 6.82
CA ASP A 21 9.06 15.09 5.95
C ASP A 21 8.70 13.63 6.21
N SER A 22 7.89 13.42 7.23
CA SER A 22 7.23 12.13 7.47
C SER A 22 5.83 12.19 6.87
N ALA A 23 5.72 12.57 5.60
CA ALA A 23 4.68 12.03 4.75
C ALA A 23 4.96 10.53 4.58
N ASN A 24 4.70 9.75 5.63
CA ASN A 24 4.38 8.35 5.44
C ASN A 24 3.05 8.35 4.69
N ASP A 25 3.12 8.46 3.36
CA ASP A 25 2.12 7.91 2.44
C ASP A 25 2.12 6.40 2.65
N SER A 26 1.69 5.97 3.84
CA SER A 26 1.42 4.57 4.11
C SER A 26 0.27 4.22 3.21
N ASP A 27 0.60 3.51 2.14
CA ASP A 27 -0.34 3.07 1.13
C ASP A 27 -1.59 2.48 1.79
N LYS A 28 -2.76 2.99 1.41
CA LYS A 28 -3.99 2.77 2.16
C LYS A 28 -4.59 1.42 1.78
N PRO A 29 -4.83 0.50 2.73
CA PRO A 29 -5.54 -0.74 2.40
C PRO A 29 -7.00 -0.42 2.05
N VAL A 30 -7.48 -1.00 0.95
CA VAL A 30 -8.86 -0.85 0.45
C VAL A 30 -9.68 -2.13 0.58
N ALA A 31 -9.03 -3.30 0.65
CA ALA A 31 -9.67 -4.57 0.94
C ALA A 31 -8.73 -5.53 1.67
N LYS A 32 -9.29 -6.55 2.35
CA LYS A 32 -8.54 -7.62 3.04
C LYS A 32 -9.24 -8.96 2.88
N VAL A 33 -8.48 -10.01 2.55
CA VAL A 33 -8.94 -11.41 2.52
C VAL A 33 -7.90 -12.30 3.19
N GLY A 34 -8.24 -12.90 4.33
CA GLY A 34 -7.26 -13.62 5.15
C GLY A 34 -6.17 -12.67 5.64
N ASP A 35 -4.91 -12.98 5.35
CA ASP A 35 -3.76 -12.13 5.70
C ASP A 35 -3.28 -11.24 4.54
N LYS A 36 -3.97 -11.31 3.39
CA LYS A 36 -3.65 -10.49 2.23
C LYS A 36 -4.44 -9.19 2.24
N TYR A 37 -3.77 -8.11 1.86
CA TYR A 37 -4.32 -6.78 1.73
C TYR A 37 -4.24 -6.34 0.28
N LEU A 38 -5.28 -5.66 -0.19
CA LEU A 38 -5.25 -4.89 -1.42
C LEU A 38 -5.03 -3.44 -1.05
N TYR A 39 -4.01 -2.82 -1.63
CA TYR A 39 -3.68 -1.43 -1.38
C TYR A 39 -4.20 -0.50 -2.47
N LEU A 40 -4.32 0.78 -2.11
CA LEU A 40 -4.86 1.80 -3.00
C LEU A 40 -3.95 2.03 -4.21
N SER A 41 -2.62 1.95 -4.04
CA SER A 41 -1.68 2.02 -5.16
C SER A 41 -1.93 0.95 -6.22
N GLU A 42 -2.19 -0.29 -5.81
CA GLU A 42 -2.47 -1.41 -6.73
C GLU A 42 -3.75 -1.17 -7.54
N VAL A 43 -4.75 -0.52 -6.95
CA VAL A 43 -5.96 -0.11 -7.66
C VAL A 43 -5.64 1.00 -8.66
N TYR A 44 -4.82 1.97 -8.28
CA TYR A 44 -4.40 3.05 -9.19
C TYR A 44 -3.57 2.55 -10.37
N ASP A 45 -2.73 1.53 -10.17
CA ASP A 45 -1.94 0.92 -11.25
C ASP A 45 -2.83 0.22 -12.29
N PHE A 46 -4.01 -0.25 -11.87
CA PHE A 46 -4.97 -0.90 -12.77
C PHE A 46 -5.88 0.10 -13.49
N VAL A 47 -6.23 1.23 -12.86
CA VAL A 47 -7.17 2.20 -13.42
C VAL A 47 -6.44 3.16 -14.37
N PRO A 48 -6.81 3.21 -15.67
CA PRO A 48 -6.14 4.08 -16.63
C PRO A 48 -6.24 5.56 -16.26
N ASN A 49 -5.14 6.28 -16.45
CA ASN A 49 -5.13 7.73 -16.38
C ASN A 49 -5.97 8.34 -17.52
N LYS A 50 -6.59 9.50 -17.26
CA LYS A 50 -7.37 10.30 -18.24
C LYS A 50 -8.73 9.72 -18.67
N ILE A 51 -9.40 8.97 -17.79
CA ILE A 51 -10.80 8.55 -17.96
C ILE A 51 -11.73 9.39 -17.08
N GLY A 52 -13.02 9.41 -17.40
CA GLY A 52 -14.02 10.15 -16.62
C GLY A 52 -14.20 9.57 -15.21
N VAL A 53 -14.59 10.41 -14.25
CA VAL A 53 -14.75 10.03 -12.83
C VAL A 53 -15.67 8.82 -12.65
N SER A 54 -16.77 8.78 -13.41
CA SER A 54 -17.72 7.66 -13.37
C SER A 54 -17.07 6.35 -13.83
N ASP A 55 -16.34 6.39 -14.94
CA ASP A 55 -15.70 5.21 -15.52
C ASP A 55 -14.54 4.72 -14.65
N SER A 56 -13.73 5.63 -14.10
CA SER A 56 -12.68 5.27 -13.15
C SER A 56 -13.23 4.64 -11.88
N THR A 57 -14.35 5.14 -11.37
CA THR A 57 -14.98 4.59 -10.16
C THR A 57 -15.49 3.18 -10.42
N LEU A 58 -16.22 2.98 -11.52
CA LEU A 58 -16.74 1.65 -11.90
C LEU A 58 -15.61 0.64 -12.14
N MET A 59 -14.51 1.05 -12.79
CA MET A 59 -13.34 0.18 -12.99
C MET A 59 -12.65 -0.17 -11.67
N ALA A 60 -12.46 0.79 -10.77
CA ALA A 60 -11.88 0.55 -9.46
C ALA A 60 -12.73 -0.44 -8.65
N GLU A 61 -14.05 -0.25 -8.62
CA GLU A 61 -14.99 -1.15 -7.95
C GLU A 61 -14.95 -2.57 -8.53
N ASP A 62 -14.96 -2.70 -9.86
CA ASP A 62 -14.88 -3.99 -10.54
C ASP A 62 -13.55 -4.72 -10.25
N TYR A 63 -12.43 -3.98 -10.27
CA TYR A 63 -11.12 -4.52 -9.93
C TYR A 63 -11.06 -5.02 -8.48
N ILE A 64 -11.48 -4.21 -7.51
CA ILE A 64 -11.51 -4.60 -6.09
C ILE A 64 -12.37 -5.85 -5.91
N LYS A 65 -13.55 -5.90 -6.53
CA LYS A 65 -14.45 -7.06 -6.45
C LYS A 65 -13.81 -8.33 -7.01
N LYS A 66 -13.19 -8.25 -8.18
CA LYS A 66 -12.49 -9.38 -8.81
C LYS A 66 -11.31 -9.86 -7.96
N TRP A 67 -10.55 -8.93 -7.39
CA TRP A 67 -9.45 -9.26 -6.47
C TRP A 67 -9.97 -10.03 -5.25
N ILE A 68 -11.04 -9.55 -4.60
CA ILE A 68 -11.64 -10.24 -3.45
C ILE A 68 -12.09 -11.66 -3.82
N GLN A 69 -12.79 -11.81 -4.97
CA GLN A 69 -13.25 -13.12 -5.44
C GLN A 69 -12.09 -14.09 -5.68
N LYS A 70 -11.02 -13.61 -6.31
CA LYS A 70 -9.81 -14.40 -6.56
C LYS A 70 -9.17 -14.86 -5.26
N GLU A 71 -8.98 -13.96 -4.30
CA GLU A 71 -8.32 -14.32 -3.03
C GLU A 71 -9.18 -15.25 -2.18
N LEU A 72 -10.52 -15.10 -2.20
CA LEU A 72 -11.42 -16.06 -1.55
C LEU A 72 -11.35 -17.44 -2.21
N LEU A 73 -11.27 -17.51 -3.53
CA LEU A 73 -11.13 -18.76 -4.26
C LEU A 73 -9.80 -19.46 -3.93
N ILE A 74 -8.69 -18.71 -3.92
CA ILE A 74 -7.37 -19.23 -3.53
C ILE A 74 -7.39 -19.74 -2.10
N LYS A 75 -7.92 -18.95 -1.16
CA LYS A 75 -8.05 -19.36 0.23
C LYS A 75 -8.84 -20.66 0.36
N LYS A 76 -9.95 -20.79 -0.37
CA LYS A 76 -10.75 -22.01 -0.34
C LYS A 76 -10.00 -23.21 -0.92
N ALA A 77 -9.22 -22.99 -1.97
CA ALA A 77 -8.35 -24.04 -2.53
C ALA A 77 -7.31 -24.49 -1.50
N GLU A 78 -6.64 -23.55 -0.82
CA GLU A 78 -5.65 -23.85 0.23
C GLU A 78 -6.24 -24.62 1.43
N GLU A 79 -7.49 -24.34 1.81
CA GLU A 79 -8.22 -25.08 2.84
C GLU A 79 -8.54 -26.52 2.43
N ASN A 80 -8.76 -26.77 1.13
CA ASN A 80 -9.19 -28.07 0.61
C ASN A 80 -8.01 -28.99 0.21
N LEU A 81 -6.79 -28.47 0.06
CA LEU A 81 -5.62 -29.27 -0.33
C LEU A 81 -4.98 -29.97 0.88
N SER A 82 -4.66 -31.27 0.74
CA SER A 82 -3.86 -32.00 1.74
C SER A 82 -2.41 -31.48 1.75
N HIS A 83 -1.66 -31.76 2.82
CA HIS A 83 -0.25 -31.35 2.93
C HIS A 83 0.61 -31.82 1.75
N GLU A 84 0.31 -32.98 1.16
CA GLU A 84 1.04 -33.54 0.01
C GLU A 84 0.74 -32.83 -1.32
N GLN A 85 -0.41 -32.16 -1.45
CA GLN A 85 -0.80 -31.45 -2.68
C GLN A 85 -0.35 -29.99 -2.70
N LYS A 86 0.14 -29.46 -1.57
CA LYS A 86 0.70 -28.10 -1.46
C LYS A 86 2.16 -28.03 -1.90
N ASP A 87 2.81 -29.17 -2.13
CA ASP A 87 4.21 -29.25 -2.52
C ASP A 87 4.35 -29.23 -4.06
N VAL A 88 4.59 -28.03 -4.61
CA VAL A 88 4.79 -27.81 -6.05
C VAL A 88 6.22 -28.19 -6.49
N SER A 89 7.10 -28.57 -5.56
CA SER A 89 8.52 -28.86 -5.87
C SER A 89 8.73 -30.13 -6.71
N LYS A 90 7.70 -30.98 -6.86
CA LYS A 90 7.76 -32.18 -7.71
C LYS A 90 7.51 -31.92 -9.20
N GLU A 91 7.06 -30.71 -9.57
CA GLU A 91 6.69 -30.34 -10.95
C GLU A 91 7.73 -29.40 -11.61
N LEU A 92 8.89 -29.18 -10.96
CA LEU A 92 10.04 -28.40 -11.47
C LEU A 92 11.26 -29.30 -11.65
#